data_AF-A0A925AB88-F1
#
_entry.id   AF-A0A925AB88-F1
#
_cell.length_a   1.000
_cell.length_b   1.000
_cell.length_c   1.000
_cell.angle_alpha   90.00
_cell.angle_beta   90.00
_cell.angle_gamma   90.00
#
_symmetry.space_group_name_H-M   'P 1'
#
loop_
_entity.id
_entity.type
_entity.pdbx_description
1 polymer ?
#
loop_
_entity_poly.entity_id
_entity_poly.type
_entity_poly.pdbx_seq_one_letter_code
_entity_poly.pdbx_strand_id
1 'polypeptide(L)'
;MSAYLDLARLHAPLLIVIAPFVAASIAFACPWPRLSWVTAMVGALLTATLAFDLAARLLLGDGAWIFPAEGVGLKIDGVGVFASALIVVAAVFGLAAAGARLNDFDKRAVSAAMTLALCMPAGWLGALAAGDLLGVFVAVEVAWLASVGLLSLGAERASLSGALRMLGAGGVGAAVFLCGAGLLYRSVGSIQLDAIASANIMTPDAAALGAGLMLVGVALKAGVAPLHEWMGAAFSRASPIAGIVLGAVGVVGALAVIVRLAAYIIPAPTIGEGVSIALAALGGASVIVGSLQAVGATNLRRLAAYAGAAQAGCILLCVALGSPAGFAAALVQLTAFAAAALALFGGAAAGGVV
;
A
#
# COMPACT_ATOMS: atom_id res chain seq x y z
N MET A 1 22.02 -14.48 -24.03
CA MET A 1 21.20 -13.30 -23.69
C MET A 1 19.72 -13.67 -23.56
N SER A 2 19.12 -14.38 -24.53
CA SER A 2 17.69 -14.78 -24.49
C SER A 2 17.33 -15.60 -23.25
N ALA A 3 18.09 -16.65 -22.93
CA ALA A 3 17.82 -17.51 -21.78
C ALA A 3 17.79 -16.77 -20.42
N TYR A 4 18.63 -15.75 -20.23
CA TYR A 4 18.62 -14.94 -19.01
C TYR A 4 17.42 -13.99 -18.94
N LEU A 5 16.99 -13.45 -20.07
CA LEU A 5 15.78 -12.63 -20.15
C LEU A 5 14.53 -13.48 -19.91
N ASP A 6 14.49 -14.71 -20.44
CA ASP A 6 13.39 -15.63 -20.20
C ASP A 6 13.31 -16.07 -18.74
N LEU A 7 14.48 -16.29 -18.10
CA LEU A 7 14.55 -16.62 -16.68
C LEU A 7 14.14 -15.41 -15.80
N ALA A 8 14.58 -14.19 -16.13
CA ALA A 8 14.12 -12.98 -15.44
C ALA A 8 12.62 -12.73 -15.62
N ARG A 9 12.09 -13.04 -16.81
CA ARG A 9 10.65 -12.96 -17.10
C ARG A 9 9.83 -13.95 -16.29
N LEU A 10 10.33 -15.17 -16.12
CA LEU A 10 9.68 -16.21 -15.31
C LEU A 10 9.60 -15.80 -13.85
N HIS A 11 10.69 -15.22 -13.31
CA HIS A 11 10.80 -14.81 -11.91
C HIS A 11 10.44 -13.34 -11.65
N ALA A 12 9.64 -12.74 -12.53
CA ALA A 12 9.33 -11.32 -12.45
C ALA A 12 8.70 -10.90 -11.11
N PRO A 13 7.75 -11.64 -10.50
CA PRO A 13 7.16 -11.22 -9.22
C PRO A 13 8.16 -11.22 -8.07
N LEU A 14 9.06 -12.21 -8.03
CA LEU A 14 10.14 -12.25 -7.07
C LEU A 14 11.08 -11.05 -7.24
N LEU A 15 11.46 -10.75 -8.48
CA LEU A 15 12.35 -9.62 -8.79
C LEU A 15 11.72 -8.27 -8.46
N ILE A 16 10.41 -8.09 -8.70
CA ILE A 16 9.66 -6.87 -8.34
C ILE A 16 9.70 -6.63 -6.82
N VAL A 17 9.64 -7.68 -6.01
CA VAL A 17 9.70 -7.58 -4.54
C VAL A 17 11.13 -7.39 -4.04
N ILE A 18 12.10 -8.14 -4.58
CA ILE A 18 13.49 -8.14 -4.09
C ILE A 18 14.29 -6.91 -4.54
N ALA A 19 14.10 -6.45 -5.79
CA ALA A 19 14.85 -5.33 -6.35
C ALA A 19 14.86 -4.08 -5.45
N PRO A 20 13.72 -3.60 -4.90
CA PRO A 20 13.74 -2.45 -4.01
C PRO A 20 14.42 -2.72 -2.65
N PHE A 21 14.37 -3.94 -2.10
CA PHE A 21 15.11 -4.28 -0.87
C PHE A 21 16.63 -4.32 -1.09
N VAL A 22 17.08 -4.83 -2.25
CA VAL A 22 18.50 -4.82 -2.62
C VAL A 22 18.98 -3.39 -2.82
N ALA A 23 18.22 -2.57 -3.54
CA ALA A 23 18.52 -1.16 -3.71
C ALA A 23 18.53 -0.39 -2.38
N ALA A 24 17.61 -0.71 -1.47
CA ALA A 24 17.55 -0.12 -0.14
C ALA A 24 18.82 -0.44 0.66
N SER A 25 19.27 -1.70 0.62
CA SER A 25 20.51 -2.14 1.29
C SER A 25 21.75 -1.41 0.75
N ILE A 26 21.83 -1.23 -0.57
CA ILE A 26 22.91 -0.47 -1.22
C ILE A 26 22.83 1.01 -0.85
N ALA A 27 21.63 1.61 -0.86
CA ALA A 27 21.41 3.00 -0.49
C ALA A 27 21.79 3.28 0.97
N PHE A 28 21.54 2.32 1.87
CA PHE A 28 21.95 2.40 3.28
C PHE A 28 23.48 2.40 3.44
N ALA A 29 24.17 1.53 2.70
CA ALA A 29 25.62 1.42 2.74
C ALA A 29 26.35 2.63 2.13
N CYS A 30 25.66 3.44 1.32
CA CYS A 30 26.22 4.63 0.70
C CYS A 30 26.37 5.78 1.73
N PRO A 31 27.60 6.28 1.98
CA PRO A 31 27.83 7.36 2.95
C PRO A 31 27.46 8.75 2.42
N TRP A 32 27.32 8.90 1.10
CA TRP A 32 27.06 10.19 0.46
C TRP A 32 25.58 10.35 0.11
N PRO A 33 24.92 11.46 0.53
CA PRO A 33 23.50 11.72 0.27
C PRO A 33 23.08 11.56 -1.20
N ARG A 34 23.87 12.10 -2.14
CA ARG A 34 23.59 12.00 -3.57
C ARG A 34 23.69 10.57 -4.10
N LEU A 35 24.67 9.80 -3.63
CA LEU A 35 24.84 8.41 -4.09
C LEU A 35 23.75 7.50 -3.51
N SER A 36 23.37 7.71 -2.24
CA SER A 36 22.22 7.01 -1.66
C SER A 36 20.92 7.31 -2.42
N TRP A 37 20.69 8.57 -2.81
CA TRP A 37 19.55 8.92 -3.65
C TRP A 37 19.61 8.32 -5.06
N VAL A 38 20.76 8.39 -5.74
CA VAL A 38 20.93 7.80 -7.08
C VAL A 38 20.67 6.30 -7.05
N THR A 39 21.22 5.59 -6.07
CA THR A 39 20.99 4.15 -5.92
C THR A 39 19.53 3.83 -5.65
N ALA A 40 18.85 4.64 -4.83
CA ALA A 40 17.43 4.51 -4.61
C ALA A 40 16.59 4.75 -5.88
N MET A 41 16.92 5.80 -6.64
CA MET A 41 16.27 6.12 -7.91
C MET A 41 16.45 5.02 -8.95
N VAL A 42 17.67 4.50 -9.11
CA VAL A 42 17.97 3.37 -10.02
C VAL A 42 17.18 2.13 -9.61
N GLY A 43 17.12 1.82 -8.31
CA GLY A 43 16.32 0.70 -7.80
C GLY A 43 14.83 0.85 -8.09
N ALA A 44 14.26 2.03 -7.86
CA ALA A 44 12.87 2.31 -8.14
C ALA A 44 12.55 2.24 -9.65
N LEU A 45 13.42 2.79 -10.50
CA LEU A 45 13.28 2.70 -11.97
C LEU A 45 13.38 1.26 -12.46
N LEU A 46 14.33 0.48 -11.96
CA LEU A 46 14.46 -0.93 -12.30
C LEU A 46 13.20 -1.71 -11.89
N THR A 47 12.70 -1.48 -10.68
CA THR A 47 11.45 -2.09 -10.20
C THR A 47 10.25 -1.67 -11.07
N ALA A 48 10.21 -0.40 -11.49
CA ALA A 48 9.19 0.10 -12.41
C ALA A 48 9.27 -0.61 -13.77
N THR A 49 10.46 -0.76 -14.36
CA THR A 49 10.61 -1.48 -15.63
C THR A 49 10.12 -2.92 -15.54
N LEU A 50 10.42 -3.63 -14.44
CA LEU A 50 9.95 -4.99 -14.22
C LEU A 50 8.42 -5.06 -14.06
N ALA A 51 7.83 -4.14 -13.30
CA ALA A 51 6.38 -4.08 -13.10
C ALA A 51 5.62 -3.75 -14.40
N PHE A 52 6.12 -2.79 -15.18
CA PHE A 52 5.54 -2.44 -16.48
C PHE A 52 5.74 -3.54 -17.53
N ASP A 53 6.89 -4.19 -17.56
CA ASP A 53 7.13 -5.33 -18.44
C ASP A 53 6.20 -6.51 -18.09
N LEU A 54 5.97 -6.78 -16.80
CA LEU A 54 4.98 -7.78 -16.38
C LEU A 54 3.56 -7.38 -16.78
N ALA A 55 3.16 -6.13 -16.55
CA ALA A 55 1.85 -5.63 -16.94
C ALA A 55 1.64 -5.70 -18.45
N ALA A 56 2.62 -5.27 -19.25
CA ALA A 56 2.57 -5.34 -20.70
C ALA A 56 2.46 -6.79 -21.20
N ARG A 57 3.23 -7.73 -20.64
CA ARG A 57 3.15 -9.15 -21.00
C ARG A 57 1.78 -9.75 -20.70
N LEU A 58 1.16 -9.37 -19.58
CA LEU A 58 -0.17 -9.88 -19.21
C LEU A 58 -1.30 -9.23 -20.02
N LEU A 59 -1.14 -7.97 -20.46
CA LEU A 59 -2.09 -7.29 -21.33
C LEU A 59 -1.99 -7.74 -22.81
N LEU A 60 -0.77 -8.05 -23.28
CA LEU A 60 -0.49 -8.38 -24.67
C LEU A 60 -0.46 -9.90 -24.96
N GLY A 61 -0.40 -10.75 -23.93
CA GLY A 61 -0.37 -12.21 -24.10
C GLY A 61 -1.72 -12.82 -24.47
N ASP A 62 -1.70 -14.02 -25.07
CA ASP A 62 -2.86 -14.77 -25.58
C ASP A 62 -3.78 -15.37 -24.49
N GLY A 63 -4.05 -14.64 -23.40
CA GLY A 63 -5.10 -14.97 -22.43
C GLY A 63 -4.76 -16.03 -21.38
N ALA A 64 -3.57 -16.64 -21.41
CA ALA A 64 -3.11 -17.49 -20.31
C ALA A 64 -2.51 -16.63 -19.19
N TRP A 65 -3.32 -16.30 -18.19
CA TRP A 65 -2.87 -15.73 -16.91
C TRP A 65 -2.08 -16.80 -16.14
N ILE A 66 -0.85 -17.08 -16.58
CA ILE A 66 0.05 -17.95 -15.84
C ILE A 66 0.66 -17.10 -14.74
N PHE A 67 0.05 -17.15 -13.56
CA PHE A 67 0.65 -16.61 -12.36
C PHE A 67 1.83 -17.50 -12.00
N PRO A 68 3.09 -17.03 -12.09
CA PRO A 68 4.21 -17.86 -11.72
C PRO A 68 4.13 -18.08 -10.20
N ALA A 69 3.77 -19.31 -9.83
CA ALA A 69 3.84 -19.75 -8.44
C ALA A 69 5.30 -20.03 -8.12
N GLU A 70 5.93 -19.10 -7.43
CA GLU A 70 7.27 -19.31 -6.89
C GLU A 70 7.16 -20.13 -5.61
N GLY A 71 8.13 -21.00 -5.29
CA GLY A 71 8.09 -21.91 -4.14
C GLY A 71 7.87 -21.24 -2.76
N VAL A 72 7.92 -19.90 -2.69
CA VAL A 72 7.60 -19.07 -1.51
C VAL A 72 6.12 -18.64 -1.47
N GLY A 73 5.26 -19.20 -2.33
CA GLY A 73 3.83 -18.87 -2.38
C GLY A 73 3.55 -17.48 -2.96
N LEU A 74 4.42 -16.93 -3.82
CA LEU A 74 4.12 -15.69 -4.53
C LEU A 74 3.15 -15.95 -5.68
N LYS A 75 2.07 -15.16 -5.73
CA LYS A 75 1.05 -15.18 -6.76
C LYS A 75 0.59 -13.73 -7.02
N ILE A 76 0.76 -13.23 -8.24
CA ILE A 76 0.40 -11.85 -8.60
C ILE A 76 -0.82 -11.82 -9.53
N ASP A 77 -1.99 -11.50 -8.99
CA ASP A 77 -3.23 -11.38 -9.78
C ASP A 77 -3.34 -10.05 -10.56
N GLY A 78 -4.43 -9.88 -11.33
CA GLY A 78 -4.64 -8.66 -12.12
C GLY A 78 -4.69 -7.37 -11.30
N VAL A 79 -5.22 -7.42 -10.07
CA VAL A 79 -5.19 -6.29 -9.13
C VAL A 79 -3.75 -6.02 -8.71
N GLY A 80 -3.00 -7.07 -8.35
CA GLY A 80 -1.60 -6.98 -7.97
C GLY A 80 -0.73 -6.38 -9.06
N VAL A 81 -0.93 -6.77 -10.32
CA VAL A 81 -0.18 -6.25 -11.48
C VAL A 81 -0.44 -4.76 -11.68
N PHE A 82 -1.71 -4.35 -11.72
CA PHE A 82 -2.08 -2.95 -11.91
C PHE A 82 -1.59 -2.07 -10.76
N ALA A 83 -1.86 -2.50 -9.52
CA ALA A 83 -1.48 -1.73 -8.34
C ALA A 83 0.04 -1.68 -8.14
N SER A 84 0.78 -2.73 -8.50
CA SER A 84 2.25 -2.72 -8.46
C SER A 84 2.82 -1.65 -9.38
N ALA A 85 2.33 -1.57 -10.62
CA ALA A 85 2.73 -0.53 -11.58
C ALA A 85 2.40 0.89 -11.06
N LEU A 86 1.25 1.07 -10.39
CA LEU A 86 0.89 2.35 -9.80
C LEU A 86 1.82 2.74 -8.63
N ILE A 87 2.11 1.80 -7.74
CA ILE A 87 2.95 2.00 -6.54
C ILE A 87 4.38 2.38 -6.94
N VAL A 88 4.96 1.70 -7.93
CA VAL A 88 6.32 2.00 -8.40
C VAL A 88 6.40 3.36 -9.08
N VAL A 89 5.36 3.76 -9.83
CA VAL A 89 5.27 5.12 -10.39
C VAL A 89 5.25 6.16 -9.28
N ALA A 90 4.39 5.99 -8.27
CA ALA A 90 4.34 6.88 -7.12
C ALA A 90 5.67 6.92 -6.36
N ALA A 91 6.37 5.79 -6.20
CA ALA A 91 7.68 5.71 -5.58
C ALA A 91 8.75 6.47 -6.37
N VAL A 92 8.79 6.33 -7.70
CA VAL A 92 9.71 7.08 -8.57
C VAL A 92 9.48 8.58 -8.44
N PHE A 93 8.23 9.05 -8.50
CA PHE A 93 7.91 10.47 -8.32
C PHE A 93 8.25 10.97 -6.91
N GLY A 94 7.97 10.17 -5.87
CA GLY A 94 8.32 10.49 -4.49
C GLY A 94 9.84 10.62 -4.29
N LEU A 95 10.62 9.71 -4.86
CA LEU A 95 12.09 9.78 -4.82
C LEU A 95 12.64 10.92 -5.68
N ALA A 96 11.99 11.26 -6.81
CA ALA A 96 12.40 12.39 -7.63
C ALA A 96 12.22 13.71 -6.86
N ALA A 97 11.08 13.87 -6.19
CA ALA A 97 10.83 14.99 -5.28
C ALA A 97 11.83 15.00 -4.12
N ALA A 98 12.26 13.82 -3.64
CA ALA A 98 13.29 13.72 -2.62
C ALA A 98 14.67 14.21 -3.08
N GLY A 99 15.03 13.92 -4.33
CA GLY A 99 16.27 14.37 -4.96
C GLY A 99 16.43 15.88 -4.99
N ALA A 100 15.33 16.59 -5.25
CA ALA A 100 15.30 18.06 -5.26
C ALA A 100 15.55 18.69 -3.88
N ARG A 101 15.45 17.91 -2.79
CA ARG A 101 15.51 18.38 -1.40
C ARG A 101 16.53 17.66 -0.54
N LEU A 102 17.52 17.02 -1.15
CA LEU A 102 18.57 16.31 -0.40
C LEU A 102 19.34 17.21 0.58
N ASN A 103 19.42 18.51 0.30
CA ASN A 103 20.10 19.47 1.17
C ASN A 103 19.31 19.82 2.42
N ASP A 104 18.00 19.53 2.45
CA ASP A 104 17.12 19.84 3.59
C ASP A 104 17.24 18.79 4.71
N PHE A 105 17.90 17.66 4.45
CA PHE A 105 18.11 16.62 5.43
C PHE A 105 19.38 16.83 6.24
N ASP A 106 19.36 16.32 7.47
CA ASP A 106 20.60 15.91 8.13
C ASP A 106 21.30 14.88 7.23
N LYS A 107 22.55 15.18 6.85
CA LYS A 107 23.39 14.32 6.01
C LYS A 107 23.48 12.89 6.56
N ARG A 108 23.37 12.71 7.88
CA ARG A 108 23.39 11.39 8.54
C ARG A 108 22.09 10.61 8.37
N ALA A 109 20.97 11.28 8.12
CA ALA A 109 19.64 10.69 8.01
C ALA A 109 19.23 10.36 6.56
N VAL A 110 19.87 10.96 5.55
CA VAL A 110 19.50 10.77 4.13
C VAL A 110 19.53 9.30 3.73
N SER A 111 20.61 8.58 4.05
CA SER A 111 20.73 7.18 3.64
C SER A 111 19.65 6.29 4.26
N ALA A 112 19.31 6.53 5.53
CA ALA A 112 18.19 5.87 6.19
C ALA A 112 16.84 6.24 5.54
N ALA A 113 16.64 7.52 5.20
CA ALA A 113 15.40 7.98 4.55
C ALA A 113 15.21 7.33 3.16
N MET A 114 16.27 7.25 2.35
CA MET A 114 16.22 6.60 1.03
C MET A 114 15.95 5.10 1.16
N THR A 115 16.57 4.46 2.14
CA THR A 115 16.36 3.04 2.46
C THR A 115 14.90 2.78 2.81
N LEU A 116 14.33 3.56 3.73
CA LEU A 116 12.94 3.39 4.18
C LEU A 116 11.93 3.75 3.09
N ALA A 117 12.24 4.76 2.25
CA ALA A 117 11.45 5.12 1.08
C ALA A 117 11.42 4.03 0.00
N LEU A 118 12.38 3.10 -0.01
CA LEU A 118 12.36 1.90 -0.85
C LEU A 118 11.75 0.67 -0.16
N CYS A 119 11.99 0.48 1.14
CA CYS A 119 11.38 -0.62 1.90
C CYS A 119 9.85 -0.49 1.95
N MET A 120 9.31 0.73 1.99
CA MET A 120 7.86 0.94 1.97
C MET A 120 7.18 0.38 0.70
N PRO A 121 7.52 0.81 -0.53
CA PRO A 121 6.95 0.21 -1.73
C PRO A 121 7.28 -1.27 -1.84
N ALA A 122 8.46 -1.73 -1.41
CA ALA A 122 8.81 -3.15 -1.40
C ALA A 122 7.82 -4.01 -0.58
N GLY A 123 7.44 -3.54 0.61
CA GLY A 123 6.44 -4.20 1.45
C GLY A 123 5.06 -4.25 0.78
N TRP A 124 4.62 -3.15 0.14
CA TRP A 124 3.33 -3.17 -0.58
C TRP A 124 3.35 -4.09 -1.80
N LEU A 125 4.45 -4.09 -2.57
CA LEU A 125 4.65 -5.02 -3.68
C LEU A 125 4.64 -6.47 -3.20
N GLY A 126 5.29 -6.76 -2.07
CA GLY A 126 5.22 -8.06 -1.42
C GLY A 126 3.79 -8.46 -1.03
N ALA A 127 3.01 -7.52 -0.48
CA ALA A 127 1.62 -7.77 -0.09
C ALA A 127 0.71 -8.02 -1.31
N LEU A 128 1.01 -7.40 -2.45
CA LEU A 128 0.30 -7.60 -3.73
C LEU A 128 0.76 -8.86 -4.48
N ALA A 129 1.94 -9.39 -4.14
CA ALA A 129 2.47 -10.62 -4.72
C ALA A 129 2.30 -11.83 -3.80
N ALA A 130 1.89 -11.67 -2.54
CA ALA A 130 1.70 -12.80 -1.62
C ALA A 130 0.49 -13.66 -2.02
N GLY A 131 0.64 -14.99 -2.00
CA GLY A 131 -0.44 -15.95 -2.28
C GLY A 131 -1.21 -16.40 -1.04
N ASP A 132 -0.71 -16.09 0.15
CA ASP A 132 -1.32 -16.45 1.44
C ASP A 132 -1.45 -15.27 2.40
N LEU A 133 -2.31 -15.42 3.41
CA LEU A 133 -2.64 -14.38 4.39
C LEU A 133 -1.46 -13.96 5.26
N LEU A 134 -0.52 -14.87 5.56
CA LEU A 134 0.64 -14.55 6.38
C LEU A 134 1.66 -13.74 5.57
N GLY A 135 1.87 -14.09 4.31
CA GLY A 135 2.67 -13.31 3.36
C GLY A 135 2.13 -11.89 3.20
N VAL A 136 0.80 -11.73 3.05
CA VAL A 136 0.16 -10.41 3.03
C VAL A 136 0.44 -9.66 4.33
N PHE A 137 0.20 -10.28 5.48
CA PHE A 137 0.43 -9.66 6.79
C PHE A 137 1.87 -9.14 6.95
N VAL A 138 2.86 -10.00 6.76
CA VAL A 138 4.28 -9.66 6.94
C VAL A 138 4.67 -8.51 6.02
N ALA A 139 4.24 -8.55 4.75
CA ALA A 139 4.59 -7.54 3.79
C ALA A 139 3.93 -6.17 4.07
N VAL A 140 2.67 -6.18 4.53
CA VAL A 140 1.97 -4.98 5.03
C VAL A 140 2.69 -4.38 6.25
N GLU A 141 3.14 -5.21 7.19
CA GLU A 141 3.89 -4.73 8.36
C GLU A 141 5.26 -4.18 8.00
N VAL A 142 5.97 -4.77 7.03
CA VAL A 142 7.22 -4.21 6.51
C VAL A 142 6.98 -2.82 5.92
N ALA A 143 5.93 -2.67 5.11
CA ALA A 143 5.58 -1.36 4.54
C ALA A 143 5.23 -0.35 5.63
N TRP A 144 4.44 -0.77 6.63
CA TRP A 144 4.02 0.08 7.74
C TRP A 144 5.19 0.53 8.63
N LEU A 145 6.08 -0.38 9.02
CA LEU A 145 7.24 -0.06 9.85
C LEU A 145 8.25 0.81 9.11
N ALA A 146 8.43 0.59 7.80
CA ALA A 146 9.22 1.49 6.96
C ALA A 146 8.63 2.91 6.93
N SER A 147 7.29 3.00 6.88
CA SER A 147 6.54 4.25 6.94
C SER A 147 6.74 5.00 8.26
N VAL A 148 6.61 4.30 9.39
CA VAL A 148 6.84 4.84 10.74
C VAL A 148 8.29 5.31 10.87
N GLY A 149 9.25 4.50 10.42
CA GLY A 149 10.67 4.85 10.43
C GLY A 149 10.94 6.12 9.63
N LEU A 150 10.41 6.22 8.41
CA LEU A 150 10.60 7.39 7.54
C LEU A 150 10.03 8.67 8.18
N LEU A 151 8.86 8.56 8.83
CA LEU A 151 8.26 9.67 9.58
C LEU A 151 9.09 10.05 10.82
N SER A 152 9.69 9.07 11.49
CA SER A 152 10.50 9.31 12.70
C SER A 152 11.81 10.04 12.43
N LEU A 153 12.31 10.01 11.18
CA LEU A 153 13.52 10.74 10.76
C LEU A 153 13.33 12.26 10.66
N GLY A 154 12.11 12.78 10.86
CA GLY A 154 11.89 14.21 10.97
C GLY A 154 12.58 14.80 12.21
N ALA A 155 13.21 15.97 12.07
CA ALA A 155 14.03 16.59 13.12
C ALA A 155 13.23 17.11 14.34
N GLU A 156 11.90 17.21 14.23
CA GLU A 156 11.05 17.80 15.27
C GLU A 156 10.41 16.76 16.20
N ARG A 157 10.28 17.10 17.49
CA ARG A 157 9.54 16.30 18.48
C ARG A 157 8.11 15.92 18.04
N ALA A 158 7.47 16.79 17.27
CA ALA A 158 6.13 16.55 16.78
C ALA A 158 6.08 15.51 15.64
N SER A 159 7.14 15.38 14.84
CA SER A 159 7.28 14.27 13.86
C SER A 159 7.38 12.93 14.59
N LEU A 160 8.13 12.88 15.70
CA LEU A 160 8.22 11.70 16.55
C LEU A 160 6.86 11.36 17.20
N SER A 161 6.11 12.36 17.67
CA SER A 161 4.77 12.14 18.21
C SER A 161 3.81 11.58 17.15
N GLY A 162 3.87 12.09 15.91
CA GLY A 162 3.14 11.53 14.77
C GLY A 162 3.53 10.08 14.47
N ALA A 163 4.83 9.78 14.45
CA ALA A 163 5.35 8.43 14.24
C ALA A 163 4.90 7.46 15.34
N LEU A 164 4.89 7.86 16.61
CA LEU A 164 4.42 7.02 17.72
C LEU A 164 2.91 6.75 17.65
N ARG A 165 2.11 7.74 17.27
CA ARG A 165 0.66 7.56 17.04
C ARG A 165 0.40 6.60 15.88
N MET A 166 1.17 6.76 14.80
CA MET A 166 1.13 5.84 13.66
C MET A 166 1.59 4.44 14.07
N LEU A 167 2.65 4.29 14.85
CA LEU A 167 3.10 2.99 15.36
C LEU A 167 2.01 2.30 16.18
N GLY A 168 1.39 3.02 17.13
CA GLY A 168 0.30 2.48 17.96
C GLY A 168 -0.92 2.07 17.13
N ALA A 169 -1.34 2.92 16.20
CA ALA A 169 -2.43 2.61 15.27
C ALA A 169 -2.12 1.36 14.43
N GLY A 170 -0.89 1.26 13.92
CA GLY A 170 -0.40 0.11 13.18
C GLY A 170 -0.46 -1.20 13.96
N GLY A 171 -0.01 -1.17 15.22
CA GLY A 171 -0.04 -2.32 16.12
C GLY A 171 -1.45 -2.80 16.42
N VAL A 172 -2.40 -1.89 16.62
CA VAL A 172 -3.82 -2.24 16.73
C VAL A 172 -4.32 -2.88 15.44
N GLY A 173 -4.03 -2.27 14.28
CA GLY A 173 -4.39 -2.83 12.98
C GLY A 173 -3.78 -4.21 12.72
N ALA A 174 -2.55 -4.45 13.18
CA ALA A 174 -1.84 -5.72 13.05
C ALA A 174 -2.51 -6.82 13.90
N ALA A 175 -2.82 -6.52 15.16
CA ALA A 175 -3.53 -7.45 16.05
C ALA A 175 -4.93 -7.79 15.50
N VAL A 176 -5.68 -6.76 15.05
CA VAL A 176 -7.01 -6.95 14.46
C VAL A 176 -6.93 -7.79 13.18
N PHE A 177 -5.94 -7.55 12.32
CA PHE A 177 -5.71 -8.36 11.12
C PHE A 177 -5.43 -9.82 11.46
N LEU A 178 -4.49 -10.09 12.37
CA LEU A 178 -4.12 -11.46 12.75
C LEU A 178 -5.27 -12.21 13.43
N CYS A 179 -6.04 -11.54 14.29
CA CYS A 179 -7.26 -12.12 14.86
C CYS A 179 -8.24 -12.52 13.76
N GLY A 180 -8.45 -11.64 12.77
CA GLY A 180 -9.33 -11.94 11.64
C GLY A 180 -8.83 -13.10 10.78
N ALA A 181 -7.53 -13.13 10.48
CA ALA A 181 -6.89 -14.20 9.72
C ALA A 181 -6.96 -15.55 10.45
N GLY A 182 -6.83 -15.57 11.78
CA GLY A 182 -6.99 -16.77 12.59
C GLY A 182 -8.42 -17.33 12.56
N LEU A 183 -9.43 -16.45 12.60
CA LEU A 183 -10.85 -16.85 12.48
C LEU A 183 -11.17 -17.41 11.08
N LEU A 184 -10.63 -16.76 10.03
CA LEU A 184 -10.77 -17.25 8.66
C LEU A 184 -10.07 -18.60 8.48
N TYR A 185 -8.83 -18.74 8.96
CA TYR A 185 -8.10 -20.01 8.92
C TYR A 185 -8.86 -21.13 9.62
N ARG A 186 -9.42 -20.88 10.81
CA ARG A 186 -10.24 -21.86 11.53
C ARG A 186 -11.48 -22.30 10.73
N SER A 187 -12.07 -21.39 9.97
CA SER A 187 -13.31 -21.62 9.24
C SER A 187 -13.10 -22.24 7.84
N VAL A 188 -11.98 -21.92 7.19
CA VAL A 188 -11.61 -22.33 5.83
C VAL A 188 -10.65 -23.54 5.83
N GLY A 189 -9.81 -23.67 6.86
CA GLY A 189 -8.76 -24.70 6.96
C GLY A 189 -7.50 -24.40 6.16
N SER A 190 -7.38 -23.22 5.55
CA SER A 190 -6.24 -22.82 4.72
C SER A 190 -5.94 -21.33 4.89
N ILE A 191 -4.67 -20.97 4.71
CA ILE A 191 -4.19 -19.57 4.66
C ILE A 191 -4.03 -19.06 3.23
N GLN A 192 -4.21 -19.92 2.22
CA GLN A 192 -4.08 -19.53 0.81
C GLN A 192 -5.25 -18.65 0.40
N LEU A 193 -4.97 -17.56 -0.33
CA LEU A 193 -5.98 -16.60 -0.78
C LEU A 193 -7.01 -17.26 -1.70
N ASP A 194 -6.55 -18.12 -2.61
CA ASP A 194 -7.44 -18.84 -3.55
C ASP A 194 -8.44 -19.75 -2.84
N ALA A 195 -8.04 -20.32 -1.71
CA ALA A 195 -8.90 -21.20 -0.94
C ALA A 195 -10.10 -20.44 -0.37
N ILE A 196 -9.99 -19.14 -0.13
CA ILE A 196 -11.09 -18.33 0.45
C ILE A 196 -12.29 -18.28 -0.50
N ALA A 197 -12.05 -18.09 -1.80
CA ALA A 197 -13.12 -17.94 -2.80
C ALA A 197 -13.88 -19.25 -3.06
N SER A 198 -13.24 -20.40 -2.87
CA SER A 198 -13.78 -21.73 -3.23
C SER A 198 -14.00 -22.66 -2.04
N ALA A 199 -13.76 -22.21 -0.80
CA ALA A 199 -13.86 -23.06 0.37
C ALA A 199 -15.30 -23.41 0.72
N ASN A 200 -15.47 -24.65 1.18
CA ASN A 200 -16.66 -25.02 1.95
C ASN A 200 -16.48 -24.51 3.39
N ILE A 201 -16.99 -23.31 3.66
CA ILE A 201 -16.76 -22.60 4.92
C ILE A 201 -17.52 -23.29 6.06
N MET A 202 -16.78 -23.87 7.01
CA MET A 202 -17.34 -24.66 8.11
C MET A 202 -18.13 -23.82 9.12
N THR A 203 -17.68 -22.58 9.36
CA THR A 203 -18.29 -21.64 10.32
C THR A 203 -18.46 -20.26 9.67
N PRO A 204 -19.54 -20.04 8.89
CA PRO A 204 -19.73 -18.82 8.10
C PRO A 204 -19.68 -17.52 8.90
N ASP A 205 -20.31 -17.48 10.08
CA ASP A 205 -20.32 -16.26 10.91
C ASP A 205 -18.92 -15.88 11.40
N ALA A 206 -18.12 -16.88 11.82
CA ALA A 206 -16.75 -16.67 12.24
C ALA A 206 -15.86 -16.26 11.06
N ALA A 207 -16.08 -16.83 9.87
CA ALA A 207 -15.38 -16.44 8.64
C ALA A 207 -15.71 -15.00 8.23
N ALA A 208 -16.98 -14.61 8.27
CA ALA A 208 -17.43 -13.25 7.95
C ALA A 208 -16.84 -12.23 8.93
N LEU A 209 -16.88 -12.52 10.24
CA LEU A 209 -16.22 -11.69 11.25
C LEU A 209 -14.70 -11.61 11.00
N GLY A 210 -14.08 -12.74 10.68
CA GLY A 210 -12.65 -12.81 10.39
C GLY A 210 -12.24 -11.96 9.18
N ALA A 211 -12.99 -12.07 8.08
CA ALA A 211 -12.81 -11.26 6.89
C ALA A 211 -13.00 -9.77 7.16
N GLY A 212 -14.06 -9.42 7.91
CA GLY A 212 -14.31 -8.05 8.33
C GLY A 212 -13.18 -7.47 9.17
N LEU A 213 -12.70 -8.20 10.18
CA LEU A 213 -11.57 -7.77 11.02
C LEU A 213 -10.29 -7.58 10.20
N MET A 214 -9.97 -8.50 9.29
CA MET A 214 -8.82 -8.32 8.40
C MET A 214 -8.91 -7.03 7.58
N LEU A 215 -10.05 -6.80 6.93
CA LEU A 215 -10.26 -5.60 6.12
C LEU A 215 -10.24 -4.33 6.97
N VAL A 216 -10.80 -4.35 8.17
CA VAL A 216 -10.71 -3.23 9.14
C VAL A 216 -9.26 -2.96 9.56
N GLY A 217 -8.47 -4.01 9.81
CA GLY A 217 -7.05 -3.89 10.16
C GLY A 217 -6.23 -3.19 9.07
N VAL A 218 -6.50 -3.50 7.79
CA VAL A 218 -5.87 -2.80 6.66
C VAL A 218 -6.51 -1.42 6.43
N ALA A 219 -7.82 -1.25 6.61
CA ALA A 219 -8.52 0.04 6.45
C ALA A 219 -8.01 1.09 7.45
N LEU A 220 -7.67 0.67 8.67
CA LEU A 220 -6.98 1.51 9.64
C LEU A 220 -5.65 2.01 9.08
N LYS A 221 -4.82 1.11 8.53
CA LYS A 221 -3.55 1.46 7.88
C LYS A 221 -3.73 2.31 6.61
N ALA A 222 -4.84 2.14 5.90
CA ALA A 222 -5.21 2.95 4.74
C ALA A 222 -5.76 4.34 5.11
N GLY A 223 -5.98 4.63 6.40
CA GLY A 223 -6.51 5.92 6.81
C GLY A 223 -7.97 6.14 6.37
N VAL A 224 -8.75 5.06 6.35
CA VAL A 224 -10.19 5.12 6.09
C VAL A 224 -10.88 5.66 7.33
N ALA A 225 -11.74 6.66 7.17
CA ALA A 225 -12.49 7.22 8.29
C ALA A 225 -13.64 6.28 8.72
N PRO A 226 -13.89 6.10 10.03
CA PRO A 226 -13.36 6.87 11.17
C PRO A 226 -12.05 6.35 11.79
N LEU A 227 -11.32 5.45 11.13
CA LEU A 227 -10.08 4.82 11.62
C LEU A 227 -8.82 5.65 11.31
N HIS A 228 -8.98 6.88 10.83
CA HIS A 228 -7.94 7.71 10.21
C HIS A 228 -7.28 8.73 11.17
N GLU A 229 -7.56 8.67 12.47
CA GLU A 229 -7.06 9.60 13.50
C GLU A 229 -5.53 9.80 13.46
N TRP A 230 -4.78 8.76 13.10
CA TRP A 230 -3.32 8.82 12.98
C TRP A 230 -2.85 9.75 11.84
N MET A 231 -3.64 9.93 10.77
CA MET A 231 -3.23 10.67 9.58
C MET A 231 -2.97 12.14 9.90
N GLY A 232 -3.87 12.80 10.63
CA GLY A 232 -3.72 14.22 10.96
C GLY A 232 -2.44 14.48 11.76
N ALA A 233 -2.11 13.58 12.70
CA ALA A 233 -0.87 13.66 13.47
C ALA A 233 0.37 13.38 12.61
N ALA A 234 0.31 12.36 11.75
CA ALA A 234 1.43 11.97 10.90
C ALA A 234 1.78 13.03 9.84
N PHE A 235 0.79 13.50 9.08
CA PHE A 235 1.03 14.40 7.94
C PHE A 235 1.30 15.85 8.34
N SER A 236 0.79 16.32 9.48
CA SER A 236 0.91 17.74 9.89
C SER A 236 2.37 18.22 9.97
N ARG A 237 3.29 17.35 10.40
CA ARG A 237 4.72 17.69 10.54
C ARG A 237 5.66 16.64 9.94
N ALA A 238 5.14 15.83 9.02
CA ALA A 238 6.00 15.01 8.18
C ALA A 238 7.01 15.89 7.44
N SER A 239 8.24 15.40 7.28
CA SER A 239 9.14 15.98 6.30
C SER A 239 8.46 15.95 4.92
N PRO A 240 8.77 16.89 4.01
CA PRO A 240 8.16 16.92 2.68
C PRO A 240 8.15 15.56 1.97
N ILE A 241 9.24 14.80 2.11
CA ILE A 241 9.41 13.49 1.48
C ILE A 241 8.65 12.41 2.20
N ALA A 242 8.66 12.40 3.54
CA ALA A 242 7.80 11.52 4.30
C ALA A 242 6.33 11.76 3.91
N GLY A 243 5.88 13.02 3.79
CA GLY A 243 4.53 13.35 3.37
C GLY A 243 4.17 12.81 1.97
N ILE A 244 5.02 13.04 0.97
CA ILE A 244 4.78 12.54 -0.40
C ILE A 244 4.77 11.01 -0.44
N VAL A 245 5.79 10.36 0.14
CA VAL A 245 5.93 8.91 0.08
C VAL A 245 4.83 8.23 0.90
N LEU A 246 4.53 8.71 2.12
CA LEU A 246 3.42 8.19 2.93
C LEU A 246 2.07 8.34 2.24
N GLY A 247 1.81 9.51 1.65
CA GLY A 247 0.52 9.83 1.03
C GLY A 247 0.29 9.11 -0.29
N ALA A 248 1.30 9.09 -1.16
CA ALA A 248 1.17 8.56 -2.52
C ALA A 248 1.57 7.09 -2.66
N VAL A 249 2.43 6.56 -1.77
CA VAL A 249 2.85 5.15 -1.78
C VAL A 249 2.17 4.39 -0.65
N GLY A 250 2.26 4.91 0.57
CA GLY A 250 1.71 4.28 1.78
C GLY A 250 0.20 4.02 1.68
N VAL A 251 -0.58 5.08 1.52
CA VAL A 251 -2.06 4.98 1.48
C VAL A 251 -2.54 4.22 0.24
N VAL A 252 -1.94 4.46 -0.93
CA VAL A 252 -2.26 3.74 -2.17
C VAL A 252 -2.01 2.23 -2.02
N GLY A 253 -0.88 1.85 -1.43
CA GLY A 253 -0.55 0.45 -1.18
C GLY A 253 -1.55 -0.24 -0.25
N ALA A 254 -1.91 0.42 0.86
CA ALA A 254 -2.91 -0.10 1.79
C ALA A 254 -4.27 -0.29 1.13
N LEU A 255 -4.73 0.69 0.33
CA LEU A 255 -5.99 0.59 -0.41
C LEU A 255 -5.94 -0.50 -1.48
N ALA A 256 -4.81 -0.65 -2.18
CA ALA A 256 -4.62 -1.73 -3.14
C ALA A 256 -4.73 -3.11 -2.50
N VAL A 257 -4.17 -3.30 -1.30
CA VAL A 257 -4.30 -4.55 -0.53
C VAL A 257 -5.76 -4.80 -0.13
N ILE A 258 -6.52 -3.77 0.25
CA ILE A 258 -7.96 -3.92 0.53
C ILE A 258 -8.71 -4.38 -0.72
N VAL A 259 -8.48 -3.70 -1.86
CA VAL A 259 -9.11 -4.06 -3.15
C VAL A 259 -8.78 -5.52 -3.50
N ARG A 260 -7.52 -5.92 -3.32
CA ARG A 260 -7.06 -7.28 -3.61
C ARG A 260 -7.70 -8.33 -2.70
N LEU A 261 -7.67 -8.13 -1.38
CA LEU A 261 -8.28 -9.05 -0.42
C LEU A 261 -9.80 -9.18 -0.65
N ALA A 262 -10.48 -8.07 -0.92
CA ALA A 262 -11.89 -8.06 -1.25
C ALA A 262 -12.20 -8.85 -2.53
N ALA A 263 -11.31 -8.84 -3.53
CA ALA A 263 -11.47 -9.63 -4.75
C ALA A 263 -11.44 -11.14 -4.51
N TYR A 264 -10.78 -11.63 -3.44
CA TYR A 264 -10.84 -13.04 -3.03
C TYR A 264 -12.01 -13.34 -2.10
N ILE A 265 -12.42 -12.38 -1.26
CA ILE A 265 -13.43 -12.59 -0.22
C ILE A 265 -14.86 -12.42 -0.75
N ILE A 266 -15.13 -11.38 -1.54
CA ILE A 266 -16.49 -11.06 -2.00
C ILE A 266 -17.12 -12.16 -2.88
N PRO A 267 -16.37 -12.85 -3.75
CA PRO A 267 -16.93 -13.98 -4.50
C PRO A 267 -17.34 -15.18 -3.64
N ALA A 268 -16.89 -15.28 -2.38
CA ALA A 268 -17.21 -16.40 -1.51
C ALA A 268 -18.71 -16.36 -1.11
N PRO A 269 -19.53 -17.34 -1.50
CA PRO A 269 -20.99 -17.24 -1.43
C PRO A 269 -21.56 -16.99 -0.03
N THR A 270 -20.92 -17.52 1.01
CA THR A 270 -21.45 -17.47 2.38
C THR A 270 -21.04 -16.23 3.17
N ILE A 271 -20.02 -15.49 2.74
CA ILE A 271 -19.47 -14.34 3.49
C ILE A 271 -19.41 -13.04 2.66
N GLY A 272 -19.45 -13.16 1.34
CA GLY A 272 -19.18 -12.05 0.42
C GLY A 272 -20.18 -10.90 0.51
N GLU A 273 -21.47 -11.19 0.69
CA GLU A 273 -22.51 -10.18 0.84
C GLU A 273 -22.30 -9.34 2.10
N GLY A 274 -22.07 -9.99 3.25
CA GLY A 274 -21.83 -9.30 4.52
C GLY A 274 -20.58 -8.43 4.49
N VAL A 275 -19.51 -8.90 3.84
CA VAL A 275 -18.27 -8.13 3.63
C VAL A 275 -18.51 -6.92 2.72
N SER A 276 -19.28 -7.10 1.65
CA SER A 276 -19.64 -6.01 0.72
C SER A 276 -20.43 -4.92 1.45
N ILE A 277 -21.43 -5.30 2.26
CA ILE A 277 -22.21 -4.37 3.09
C ILE A 277 -21.31 -3.63 4.10
N ALA A 278 -20.40 -4.34 4.77
CA ALA A 278 -19.48 -3.74 5.71
C ALA A 278 -18.53 -2.72 5.05
N LEU A 279 -18.00 -3.04 3.86
CA LEU A 279 -17.18 -2.12 3.06
C LEU A 279 -17.99 -0.92 2.57
N ALA A 280 -19.25 -1.11 2.17
CA ALA A 280 -20.14 -0.02 1.78
C ALA A 280 -20.42 0.93 2.95
N ALA A 281 -20.71 0.39 4.13
CA ALA A 281 -20.96 1.17 5.34
C ALA A 281 -19.72 1.97 5.76
N LEU A 282 -18.56 1.31 5.81
CA LEU A 282 -17.29 1.96 6.13
C LEU A 282 -16.90 3.00 5.07
N GLY A 283 -17.08 2.69 3.79
CA GLY A 283 -16.81 3.59 2.68
C GLY A 283 -17.69 4.84 2.72
N GLY A 284 -19.00 4.68 2.92
CA GLY A 284 -19.94 5.79 3.07
C GLY A 284 -19.64 6.67 4.28
N ALA A 285 -19.34 6.07 5.44
CA ALA A 285 -18.88 6.81 6.61
C ALA A 285 -17.60 7.60 6.31
N SER A 286 -16.66 6.99 5.58
CA SER A 286 -15.39 7.64 5.25
C SER A 286 -15.56 8.83 4.31
N VAL A 287 -16.45 8.72 3.31
CA VAL A 287 -16.80 9.85 2.42
C VAL A 287 -17.35 11.02 3.23
N ILE A 288 -18.30 10.77 4.14
CA ILE A 288 -18.94 11.82 4.93
C ILE A 288 -17.93 12.46 5.90
N VAL A 289 -17.27 11.65 6.73
CA VAL A 289 -16.36 12.14 7.77
C VAL A 289 -15.14 12.83 7.16
N GLY A 290 -14.52 12.22 6.14
CA GLY A 290 -13.37 12.78 5.45
C GLY A 290 -13.69 14.12 4.78
N SER A 291 -14.86 14.23 4.12
CA SER A 291 -15.28 15.46 3.46
C SER A 291 -15.55 16.59 4.46
N LEU A 292 -16.23 16.29 5.56
CA LEU A 292 -16.49 17.29 6.62
C LEU A 292 -15.19 17.81 7.24
N GLN A 293 -14.22 16.93 7.51
CA GLN A 293 -12.92 17.33 8.05
C GLN A 293 -12.07 18.08 7.03
N ALA A 294 -12.17 17.74 5.74
CA ALA A 294 -11.47 18.43 4.66
C ALA A 294 -11.92 19.90 4.54
N VAL A 295 -13.23 20.18 4.65
CA VAL A 295 -13.76 21.56 4.65
C VAL A 295 -13.22 22.37 5.82
N GLY A 296 -13.04 21.75 6.98
CA GLY A 296 -12.46 22.39 8.16
C GLY A 296 -10.92 22.45 8.19
N ALA A 297 -10.24 21.97 7.15
CA ALA A 297 -8.78 21.89 7.15
C ALA A 297 -8.14 23.26 6.94
N THR A 298 -7.19 23.62 7.81
CA THR A 298 -6.52 24.93 7.80
C THR A 298 -5.20 24.95 7.02
N ASN A 299 -4.67 23.79 6.63
CA ASN A 299 -3.46 23.69 5.81
C ASN A 299 -3.58 22.58 4.75
N LEU A 300 -2.74 22.68 3.72
CA LEU A 300 -2.79 21.81 2.55
C LEU A 300 -2.52 20.33 2.90
N ARG A 301 -1.67 20.07 3.90
CA ARG A 301 -1.33 18.70 4.32
C ARG A 301 -2.50 18.00 5.01
N ARG A 302 -3.22 18.71 5.88
CA ARG A 302 -4.45 18.21 6.51
C ARG A 302 -5.57 18.08 5.50
N LEU A 303 -5.70 19.06 4.59
CA LEU A 303 -6.67 18.98 3.50
C LEU A 303 -6.43 17.72 2.66
N ALA A 304 -5.19 17.47 2.25
CA ALA A 304 -4.82 16.28 1.49
C ALA A 304 -5.09 14.98 2.25
N ALA A 305 -4.80 14.93 3.56
CA ALA A 305 -5.07 13.76 4.40
C ALA A 305 -6.58 13.48 4.53
N TYR A 306 -7.40 14.50 4.82
CA TYR A 306 -8.84 14.32 5.03
C TYR A 306 -9.62 14.13 3.74
N ALA A 307 -9.28 14.86 2.68
CA ALA A 307 -9.80 14.59 1.34
C ALA A 307 -9.37 13.19 0.87
N GLY A 308 -8.16 12.77 1.24
CA GLY A 308 -7.68 11.42 1.01
C GLY A 308 -8.56 10.36 1.70
N ALA A 309 -8.95 10.56 2.96
CA ALA A 309 -9.88 9.67 3.66
C ALA A 309 -11.25 9.60 2.96
N ALA A 310 -11.76 10.73 2.45
CA ALA A 310 -13.00 10.72 1.66
C ALA A 310 -12.86 9.88 0.37
N GLN A 311 -11.75 10.03 -0.35
CA GLN A 311 -11.49 9.29 -1.58
C GLN A 311 -11.20 7.79 -1.35
N ALA A 312 -10.56 7.44 -0.24
CA ALA A 312 -10.46 6.06 0.23
C ALA A 312 -11.86 5.44 0.43
N GLY A 313 -12.81 6.23 0.94
CA GLY A 313 -14.22 5.87 1.02
C GLY A 313 -14.87 5.58 -0.33
N CYS A 314 -14.61 6.42 -1.34
CA CYS A 314 -15.08 6.19 -2.71
C CYS A 314 -14.54 4.87 -3.29
N ILE A 315 -13.25 4.57 -3.07
CA ILE A 315 -12.63 3.31 -3.52
C ILE A 315 -13.33 2.11 -2.86
N LEU A 316 -13.58 2.17 -1.55
CA LEU A 316 -14.31 1.13 -0.81
C LEU A 316 -15.73 0.92 -1.34
N LEU A 317 -16.44 2.00 -1.68
CA LEU A 317 -17.78 1.93 -2.28
C LEU A 317 -17.74 1.24 -3.65
N CYS A 318 -16.72 1.50 -4.48
CA CYS A 318 -16.54 0.80 -5.76
C CYS A 318 -16.28 -0.70 -5.55
N VAL A 319 -15.42 -1.06 -4.58
CA VAL A 319 -15.14 -2.47 -4.22
C VAL A 319 -16.40 -3.17 -3.71
N ALA A 320 -17.20 -2.49 -2.89
CA ALA A 320 -18.42 -3.03 -2.31
C ALA A 320 -19.51 -3.40 -3.34
N LEU A 321 -19.39 -2.93 -4.60
CA LEU A 321 -20.26 -3.38 -5.68
C LEU A 321 -20.05 -4.86 -6.05
N GLY A 322 -18.92 -5.46 -5.64
CA GLY A 322 -18.68 -6.90 -5.77
C GLY A 322 -18.69 -7.46 -7.19
N SER A 323 -18.58 -6.61 -8.20
CA SER A 323 -18.62 -6.97 -9.61
C SER A 323 -17.30 -6.63 -10.30
N PRO A 324 -16.96 -7.29 -11.43
CA PRO A 324 -15.77 -6.93 -12.21
C PRO A 324 -15.70 -5.44 -12.57
N ALA A 325 -16.84 -4.82 -12.90
CA ALA A 325 -16.94 -3.39 -13.16
C ALA A 325 -16.66 -2.55 -11.91
N GLY A 326 -17.13 -2.98 -10.74
CA GLY A 326 -16.85 -2.34 -9.45
C GLY A 326 -15.36 -2.36 -9.09
N PHE A 327 -14.69 -3.51 -9.26
CA PHE A 327 -13.24 -3.60 -9.07
C PHE A 327 -12.47 -2.75 -10.09
N ALA A 328 -12.87 -2.73 -11.36
CA ALA A 328 -12.27 -1.86 -12.37
C ALA A 328 -12.43 -0.37 -11.99
N ALA A 329 -13.62 0.05 -11.54
CA ALA A 329 -13.87 1.40 -11.06
C ALA A 329 -13.00 1.74 -9.83
N ALA A 330 -12.81 0.80 -8.90
CA ALA A 330 -11.94 0.97 -7.74
C ALA A 330 -10.48 1.21 -8.16
N LEU A 331 -9.98 0.51 -9.17
CA LEU A 331 -8.62 0.71 -9.70
C LEU A 331 -8.46 2.06 -10.42
N VAL A 332 -9.48 2.51 -11.15
CA VAL A 332 -9.52 3.86 -11.75
C VAL A 332 -9.53 4.93 -10.66
N GLN A 333 -10.31 4.73 -9.60
CA GLN A 333 -10.35 5.65 -8.48
C GLN A 333 -9.02 5.67 -7.70
N LEU A 334 -8.37 4.51 -7.57
CA LEU A 334 -7.05 4.38 -6.95
C LEU A 334 -5.97 5.12 -7.75
N THR A 335 -6.01 5.07 -9.08
CA THR A 335 -5.10 5.84 -9.95
C THR A 335 -5.33 7.34 -9.81
N ALA A 336 -6.59 7.79 -9.81
CA ALA A 336 -6.94 9.19 -9.57
C ALA A 336 -6.47 9.67 -8.18
N PHE A 337 -6.65 8.83 -7.16
CA PHE A 337 -6.16 9.09 -5.80
C PHE A 337 -4.64 9.25 -5.76
N ALA A 338 -3.89 8.32 -6.37
CA ALA A 338 -2.43 8.36 -6.38
C ALA A 338 -1.90 9.64 -7.06
N ALA A 339 -2.49 10.01 -8.20
CA ALA A 339 -2.14 11.24 -8.91
C ALA A 339 -2.45 12.50 -8.07
N ALA A 340 -3.63 12.55 -7.45
CA ALA A 340 -4.02 13.66 -6.57
C ALA A 340 -3.11 13.75 -5.32
N ALA A 341 -2.75 12.61 -4.72
CA ALA A 341 -1.85 12.56 -3.57
C ALA A 341 -0.45 13.08 -3.94
N LEU A 342 0.11 12.65 -5.07
CA LEU A 342 1.38 13.17 -5.59
C LEU A 342 1.31 14.69 -5.82
N ALA A 343 0.25 15.18 -6.44
CA ALA A 343 0.08 16.60 -6.73
C ALA A 343 -0.05 17.44 -5.45
N LEU A 344 -0.89 17.01 -4.49
CA LEU A 344 -1.16 17.78 -3.27
C LEU A 344 0.02 17.74 -2.29
N PHE A 345 0.59 16.55 -2.01
CA PHE A 345 1.75 16.45 -1.13
C PHE A 345 3.02 17.00 -1.79
N GLY A 346 3.17 16.82 -3.10
CA GLY A 346 4.26 17.42 -3.88
C GLY A 346 4.17 18.95 -3.93
N GLY A 347 2.96 19.50 -4.13
CA GLY A 347 2.70 20.92 -4.08
C GLY A 347 2.93 21.52 -2.68
N ALA A 348 2.45 20.83 -1.63
CA ALA A 348 2.69 21.23 -0.23
C ALA A 348 4.17 21.22 0.12
N ALA A 349 4.92 20.24 -0.39
CA ALA A 349 6.37 20.24 -0.32
C ALA A 349 6.90 21.51 -1.01
N ALA A 350 6.69 21.66 -2.31
CA ALA A 350 7.25 22.74 -3.14
C ALA A 350 6.99 24.15 -2.58
N GLY A 351 5.75 24.43 -2.15
CA GLY A 351 5.35 25.75 -1.67
C GLY A 351 5.86 26.14 -0.28
N GLY A 352 6.53 25.24 0.45
CA GLY A 352 6.98 25.49 1.82
C GLY A 352 5.82 25.70 2.81
N VAL A 353 4.60 25.34 2.41
CA VAL A 353 3.38 25.54 3.20
C VAL A 353 3.28 24.42 4.23
N VAL A 354 3.40 24.81 5.51
CA VAL A 354 3.17 23.96 6.69
C VAL A 354 1.73 24.13 7.15
#